data_AF-A0A954DHL6-F1
#
_entry.id   AF-A0A954DHL6-F1
#
_cell.length_a   1.000
_cell.length_b   1.000
_cell.length_c   1.000
_cell.angle_alpha   90.00
_cell.angle_beta   90.00
_cell.angle_gamma   90.00
#
_symmetry.space_group_name_H-M   'P 1'
#
loop_
_entity.id
_entity.type
_entity.pdbx_description
1 polymer ?
#
loop_
_entity_poly.entity_id
_entity_poly.type
_entity_poly.pdbx_seq_one_letter_code
_entity_poly.pdbx_strand_id
1 'polypeptide(L)'
;MSSPSELLRLVRESLDQEKFRELHWEGSFEDYLGLLDENPLICRTSHQRIYDMVLSYGLSEVERLRRKIVKYDFFDDPFEDGKDALFGLEEPLARMMNVFKAAAHNFGPERRVLLLHGPVGSSKSTITRLLKKGLEEYARKPEGALYTFDWVVDGETHSSMMNEEPLLLVPPAARTKILERLNDKLRASYRLKLDFELSPISRYWYERLMQEHEGDWEKVVQHVRVRRLLISEKDRIGIGTFQPKDEKNQDSTELTGDLNYRKIAELGTDSDPRAFNFDGE
;
A
#
# COMPACT_ATOMS: atom_id res chain seq x y z
N MET A 1 -16.26 -42.00 2.78
CA MET A 1 -15.75 -41.17 1.68
C MET A 1 -16.74 -40.03 1.52
N SER A 2 -16.36 -38.79 1.84
CA SER A 2 -17.25 -37.64 1.62
C SER A 2 -17.58 -37.55 0.13
N SER A 3 -18.85 -37.40 -0.21
CA SER A 3 -19.26 -37.30 -1.62
C SER A 3 -18.61 -36.04 -2.25
N PRO A 4 -18.25 -36.05 -3.54
CA PRO A 4 -17.73 -34.85 -4.21
C PRO A 4 -18.65 -33.62 -4.06
N SER A 5 -19.96 -33.83 -3.94
CA SER A 5 -20.96 -32.79 -3.67
C SER A 5 -20.84 -32.15 -2.28
N GLU A 6 -20.42 -32.93 -1.27
CA GLU A 6 -20.22 -32.43 0.09
C GLU A 6 -18.97 -31.57 0.18
N LEU A 7 -17.89 -31.97 -0.51
CA LEU A 7 -16.67 -31.16 -0.64
C LEU A 7 -16.95 -29.83 -1.37
N LEU A 8 -17.73 -29.87 -2.46
CA LEU A 8 -18.13 -28.65 -3.17
C LEU A 8 -19.02 -27.74 -2.33
N ARG A 9 -19.86 -28.30 -1.45
CA ARG A 9 -20.68 -27.51 -0.53
C ARG A 9 -19.82 -26.75 0.47
N LEU A 10 -18.84 -27.42 1.08
CA LEU A 10 -17.89 -26.79 2.01
C LEU A 10 -17.12 -25.63 1.35
N VAL A 11 -16.70 -25.80 0.09
CA VAL A 11 -16.04 -24.72 -0.66
C VAL A 11 -16.99 -23.55 -0.87
N ARG A 12 -18.25 -23.79 -1.28
CA ARG A 12 -19.23 -22.70 -1.46
C ARG A 12 -19.56 -21.97 -0.16
N GLU A 13 -19.69 -22.70 0.94
CA GLU A 13 -19.95 -22.13 2.27
C GLU A 13 -18.75 -21.31 2.79
N SER A 14 -17.53 -21.63 2.36
CA SER A 14 -16.33 -20.84 2.69
C SER A 14 -16.14 -19.59 1.83
N LEU A 15 -16.81 -19.49 0.69
CA LEU A 15 -16.64 -18.39 -0.26
C LEU A 15 -17.71 -17.31 -0.01
N ASP A 16 -17.29 -16.27 0.68
CA ASP A 16 -18.07 -15.03 0.78
C ASP A 16 -17.96 -14.25 -0.54
N GLN A 17 -18.99 -14.38 -1.38
CA GLN A 17 -19.02 -13.73 -2.69
C GLN A 17 -19.13 -12.20 -2.59
N GLU A 18 -19.78 -11.68 -1.55
CA GLU A 18 -19.91 -10.23 -1.36
C GLU A 18 -18.55 -9.65 -0.99
N LYS A 19 -17.89 -10.24 0.01
CA LYS A 19 -16.51 -9.87 0.37
C LYS A 19 -15.54 -10.02 -0.80
N PHE A 20 -15.69 -11.08 -1.62
CA PHE A 20 -14.87 -11.22 -2.82
C PHE A 20 -15.06 -10.06 -3.79
N ARG A 21 -16.31 -9.65 -4.06
CA ARG A 21 -16.61 -8.51 -4.94
C ARG A 21 -16.07 -7.20 -4.40
N GLU A 22 -16.17 -6.96 -3.09
CA GLU A 22 -15.61 -5.76 -2.45
C GLU A 22 -14.08 -5.70 -2.58
N LEU A 23 -13.41 -6.84 -2.35
CA LEU A 23 -11.95 -6.93 -2.45
C LEU A 23 -11.43 -6.85 -3.90
N HIS A 24 -12.28 -7.10 -4.88
CA HIS A 24 -11.98 -7.00 -6.32
C HIS A 24 -12.81 -5.90 -6.99
N TRP A 25 -13.16 -4.86 -6.22
CA TRP A 25 -13.90 -3.73 -6.76
C TRP A 25 -13.10 -3.07 -7.90
N GLU A 26 -13.81 -2.75 -8.98
CA GLU A 26 -13.32 -1.95 -10.09
C GLU A 26 -14.38 -0.90 -10.43
N GLY A 27 -13.93 0.28 -10.85
CA GLY A 27 -14.81 1.39 -11.19
C GLY A 27 -14.09 2.45 -12.01
N SER A 28 -14.85 3.48 -12.36
CA SER A 28 -14.31 4.67 -13.02
C SER A 28 -13.50 5.53 -12.05
N PHE A 29 -12.77 6.50 -12.60
CA PHE A 29 -12.13 7.54 -11.80
C PHE A 29 -13.14 8.36 -10.98
N GLU A 30 -14.34 8.58 -11.51
CA GLU A 30 -15.41 9.29 -10.81
C GLU A 30 -15.92 8.51 -9.60
N ASP A 31 -16.13 7.19 -9.75
CA ASP A 31 -16.51 6.33 -8.63
C ASP A 31 -15.46 6.37 -7.51
N TYR A 32 -14.18 6.39 -7.87
CA TYR A 32 -13.08 6.57 -6.92
C TYR A 32 -13.15 7.91 -6.18
N LEU A 33 -13.44 9.02 -6.86
CA LEU A 33 -13.63 10.31 -6.19
C LEU A 33 -14.80 10.29 -5.20
N GLY A 34 -15.86 9.53 -5.50
CA GLY A 34 -16.96 9.27 -4.58
C GLY A 34 -16.49 8.57 -3.30
N LEU A 35 -15.75 7.45 -3.46
CA LEU A 35 -15.15 6.72 -2.34
C LEU A 35 -14.21 7.61 -1.50
N LEU A 36 -13.46 8.49 -2.15
CA LEU A 36 -12.51 9.40 -1.51
C LEU A 36 -13.22 10.51 -0.72
N ASP A 37 -14.35 11.05 -1.22
CA ASP A 37 -15.13 12.06 -0.50
C ASP A 37 -15.84 11.46 0.73
N GLU A 38 -16.25 10.19 0.65
CA GLU A 38 -16.83 9.43 1.77
C GLU A 38 -15.77 9.07 2.82
N ASN A 39 -14.62 8.56 2.38
CA ASN A 39 -13.53 8.17 3.26
C ASN A 39 -12.18 8.69 2.76
N PRO A 40 -11.75 9.88 3.22
CA PRO A 40 -10.45 10.45 2.87
C PRO A 40 -9.25 9.56 3.23
N LEU A 41 -9.40 8.61 4.17
CA LEU A 41 -8.30 7.75 4.61
C LEU A 41 -7.85 6.75 3.53
N ILE A 42 -8.59 6.58 2.43
CA ILE A 42 -8.15 5.67 1.36
C ILE A 42 -6.87 6.16 0.65
N CYS A 43 -6.63 7.47 0.62
CA CYS A 43 -5.43 8.08 0.01
C CYS A 43 -4.24 8.24 0.98
N ARG A 44 -4.29 7.58 2.14
CA ARG A 44 -3.15 7.57 3.09
C ARG A 44 -1.91 6.95 2.45
N THR A 45 -0.80 7.60 2.77
CA THR A 45 0.56 7.09 2.58
C THR A 45 0.84 5.80 3.37
N SER A 46 1.89 5.07 3.00
CA SER A 46 2.29 3.80 3.62
C SER A 46 2.52 3.91 5.13
N HIS A 47 3.21 4.95 5.60
CA HIS A 47 3.48 5.14 7.03
C HIS A 47 2.25 5.54 7.85
N GLN A 48 1.28 6.25 7.24
CA GLN A 48 0.02 6.60 7.89
C GLN A 48 -0.81 5.34 8.05
N ARG A 49 -0.79 4.48 7.02
CA ARG A 49 -1.45 3.18 7.03
C ARG A 49 -0.88 2.25 8.09
N ILE A 50 0.45 2.13 8.21
CA ILE A 50 1.09 1.32 9.26
C ILE A 50 0.71 1.85 10.65
N TYR A 51 0.78 3.17 10.84
CA TYR A 51 0.44 3.78 12.12
C TYR A 51 -1.00 3.49 12.52
N ASP A 52 -1.96 3.76 11.64
CA ASP A 52 -3.38 3.53 11.89
C ASP A 52 -3.73 2.05 12.02
N MET A 53 -3.08 1.19 11.23
CA MET A 53 -3.24 -0.27 11.31
C MET A 53 -2.94 -0.75 12.73
N VAL A 54 -1.78 -0.38 13.29
CA VAL A 54 -1.42 -0.81 14.65
C VAL A 54 -2.42 -0.28 15.67
N LEU A 55 -2.82 0.99 15.54
CA LEU A 55 -3.79 1.61 16.45
C LEU A 55 -5.19 0.99 16.36
N SER A 56 -5.58 0.44 15.21
CA SER A 56 -6.92 -0.14 15.00
C SER A 56 -7.21 -1.36 15.88
N TYR A 57 -6.18 -2.00 16.45
CA TYR A 57 -6.32 -3.14 17.36
C TYR A 57 -6.53 -2.73 18.82
N GLY A 58 -6.36 -1.45 19.15
CA GLY A 58 -6.51 -0.94 20.51
C GLY A 58 -5.19 -0.67 21.23
N LEU A 59 -5.32 0.07 22.32
CA LEU A 59 -4.25 0.40 23.25
C LEU A 59 -4.69 -0.02 24.64
N SER A 60 -3.81 -0.71 25.35
CA SER A 60 -3.97 -1.04 26.76
C SER A 60 -2.90 -0.35 27.61
N GLU A 61 -3.15 -0.21 28.91
CA GLU A 61 -2.14 0.26 29.86
C GLU A 61 -1.59 -0.92 30.65
N VAL A 62 -0.27 -1.02 30.72
CA VAL A 62 0.41 -1.96 31.62
C VAL A 62 1.26 -1.21 32.63
N GLU A 63 1.23 -1.67 33.88
CA GLU A 63 2.08 -1.11 34.94
C GLU A 63 3.36 -1.95 35.06
N ARG A 64 4.51 -1.32 34.82
CA ARG A 64 5.83 -1.92 35.08
C ARG A 64 6.66 -0.97 35.93
N LEU A 65 7.29 -1.48 36.98
CA LEU A 65 8.16 -0.69 37.87
C LEU A 65 7.48 0.60 38.37
N ARG A 66 6.18 0.54 38.68
CA ARG A 66 5.32 1.68 39.09
C ARG A 66 5.18 2.79 38.03
N ARG A 67 5.42 2.47 36.76
CA ARG A 67 5.17 3.34 35.62
C ARG A 67 4.10 2.72 34.74
N LYS A 68 3.13 3.56 34.34
CA LYS A 68 2.16 3.20 33.31
C LYS A 68 2.82 3.34 31.95
N ILE A 69 2.78 2.26 31.17
CA ILE A 69 3.32 2.20 29.81
C ILE A 69 2.17 1.84 28.88
N VAL A 70 2.09 2.55 27.76
CA VAL A 70 1.14 2.24 26.68
C VAL A 70 1.59 0.96 26.00
N LYS A 71 0.69 -0.02 25.96
CA LYS A 71 0.83 -1.25 25.21
C LYS A 71 -0.05 -1.16 23.96
N TYR A 72 0.50 -1.62 22.84
CA TYR A 72 -0.21 -1.67 21.57
C TYR A 72 -0.67 -3.10 21.34
N ASP A 73 -1.99 -3.33 21.39
CA ASP A 73 -2.58 -4.67 21.45
C ASP A 73 -2.32 -5.49 20.18
N PHE A 74 -2.04 -4.81 19.06
CA PHE A 74 -1.57 -5.42 17.82
C PHE A 74 -0.37 -6.38 18.01
N PHE A 75 0.54 -6.08 18.93
CA PHE A 75 1.73 -6.92 19.15
C PHE A 75 1.48 -8.13 20.04
N ASP A 76 0.24 -8.36 20.48
CA ASP A 76 -0.19 -9.63 21.09
C ASP A 76 -0.55 -10.70 20.03
N ASP A 77 -0.27 -10.44 18.75
CA ASP A 77 -0.54 -11.35 17.63
C ASP A 77 -2.03 -11.77 17.54
N PRO A 78 -2.90 -10.85 17.08
CA PRO A 78 -4.34 -11.10 16.95
C PRO A 78 -4.68 -12.05 15.79
N PHE A 79 -3.69 -12.56 15.06
CA PHE A 79 -3.87 -13.36 13.84
C PHE A 79 -3.69 -14.86 14.09
N GLU A 80 -2.74 -15.24 14.95
CA GLU A 80 -2.38 -16.64 15.21
C GLU A 80 -2.46 -17.00 16.71
N ASP A 81 -3.46 -16.45 17.43
CA ASP A 81 -3.73 -16.76 18.84
C ASP A 81 -2.50 -16.57 19.75
N GLY A 82 -1.79 -15.45 19.57
CA GLY A 82 -0.65 -15.10 20.40
C GLY A 82 0.64 -15.88 20.13
N LYS A 83 0.70 -16.71 19.09
CA LYS A 83 1.89 -17.51 18.75
C LYS A 83 3.15 -16.67 18.60
N ASP A 84 3.02 -15.47 18.05
CA ASP A 84 4.10 -14.52 17.85
C ASP A 84 4.00 -13.28 18.74
N ALA A 85 3.22 -13.36 19.82
CA ALA A 85 3.02 -12.28 20.76
C ALA A 85 4.35 -11.79 21.37
N LEU A 86 4.48 -10.47 21.48
CA LEU A 86 5.68 -9.82 21.96
C LEU A 86 5.54 -9.39 23.42
N PHE A 87 6.33 -10.00 24.30
CA PHE A 87 6.32 -9.70 25.72
C PHE A 87 7.57 -8.92 26.16
N GLY A 88 7.39 -7.90 27.00
CA GLY A 88 8.53 -7.17 27.57
C GLY A 88 9.18 -6.15 26.65
N LEU A 89 8.54 -5.86 25.52
CA LEU A 89 9.03 -4.90 24.53
C LEU A 89 8.19 -3.62 24.48
N GLU A 90 7.38 -3.34 25.50
CA GLU A 90 6.42 -2.22 25.48
C GLU A 90 7.13 -0.86 25.29
N GLU A 91 8.25 -0.61 25.97
CA GLU A 91 9.03 0.62 25.76
C GLU A 91 9.70 0.71 24.37
N PRO A 92 10.43 -0.33 23.87
CA PRO A 92 10.92 -0.35 22.49
C PRO A 92 9.82 -0.15 21.43
N LEU A 93 8.68 -0.84 21.58
CA LEU A 93 7.54 -0.74 20.68
C LEU A 93 6.94 0.66 20.73
N ALA A 94 6.80 1.27 21.91
CA ALA A 94 6.36 2.66 22.03
C ALA A 94 7.30 3.65 21.34
N ARG A 95 8.63 3.44 21.43
CA ARG A 95 9.60 4.25 20.67
C ARG A 95 9.45 4.07 19.16
N MET A 96 9.28 2.84 18.68
CA MET A 96 9.02 2.56 17.26
C MET A 96 7.72 3.23 16.79
N MET A 97 6.66 3.12 17.58
CA MET A 97 5.37 3.75 17.26
C MET A 97 5.44 5.28 17.28
N ASN A 98 6.31 5.89 18.09
CA ASN A 98 6.58 7.33 18.01
C ASN A 98 7.25 7.72 16.69
N VAL A 99 8.10 6.85 16.11
CA VAL A 99 8.67 7.07 14.77
C VAL A 99 7.57 7.03 13.71
N PHE A 100 6.69 6.02 13.73
CA PHE A 100 5.56 5.96 12.81
C PHE A 100 4.59 7.13 12.98
N LYS A 101 4.33 7.55 14.22
CA LYS A 101 3.53 8.74 14.50
C LYS A 101 4.16 9.99 13.88
N ALA A 102 5.46 10.22 14.09
CA ALA A 102 6.16 11.36 13.51
C ALA A 102 6.18 11.31 11.97
N ALA A 103 6.37 10.12 11.38
CA ALA A 103 6.28 9.90 9.94
C ALA A 103 4.88 10.22 9.41
N ALA A 104 3.82 9.76 10.10
CA ALA A 104 2.44 10.04 9.72
C ALA A 104 2.09 11.53 9.69
N HIS A 105 2.78 12.34 10.53
CA HIS A 105 2.66 13.81 10.55
C HIS A 105 3.65 14.52 9.60
N ASN A 106 4.43 13.78 8.80
CA ASN A 106 5.45 14.29 7.88
C ASN A 106 6.53 15.13 8.58
N PHE A 107 7.03 14.67 9.74
CA PHE A 107 8.06 15.38 10.52
C PHE A 107 9.50 14.98 10.16
N GLY A 108 9.70 14.27 9.04
CA GLY A 108 11.02 13.87 8.51
C GLY A 108 11.32 12.37 8.56
N PRO A 109 10.88 11.57 9.56
CA PRO A 109 11.16 10.14 9.60
C PRO A 109 10.63 9.35 8.40
N GLU A 110 9.63 9.86 7.68
CA GLU A 110 9.09 9.25 6.46
C GLU A 110 10.12 9.07 5.33
N ARG A 111 11.20 9.86 5.36
CA ARG A 111 12.28 9.81 4.37
C ARG A 111 13.51 9.07 4.91
N ARG A 112 13.40 8.35 6.03
CA ARG A 112 14.53 7.70 6.71
C ARG A 112 14.35 6.20 6.83
N VAL A 113 15.46 5.49 6.87
CA VAL A 113 15.48 4.05 7.15
C VAL A 113 15.32 3.83 8.66
N LEU A 114 14.33 2.99 9.04
CA LEU A 114 14.17 2.53 10.41
C LEU A 114 15.02 1.28 10.64
N LEU A 115 16.09 1.40 11.43
CA LEU A 115 16.98 0.28 11.75
C LEU A 115 16.59 -0.36 13.10
N LEU A 116 16.18 -1.62 13.08
CA LEU A 116 15.99 -2.43 14.29
C LEU A 116 17.31 -3.13 14.65
N HIS A 117 17.95 -2.71 15.73
CA HIS A 117 19.20 -3.31 16.22
C HIS A 117 19.04 -3.84 17.65
N GLY A 118 19.78 -4.89 17.99
CA GLY A 118 19.75 -5.51 19.32
C GLY A 118 20.30 -6.93 19.33
N PRO A 119 20.41 -7.57 20.51
CA PRO A 119 20.93 -8.94 20.66
C PRO A 119 20.18 -9.98 19.82
N VAL A 120 20.81 -11.11 19.54
CA VAL A 120 20.13 -12.26 18.91
C VAL A 120 18.95 -12.69 19.79
N GLY A 121 17.81 -13.03 19.17
CA GLY A 121 16.60 -13.43 19.90
C GLY A 121 15.76 -12.27 20.46
N SER A 122 16.08 -11.00 20.17
CA SER A 122 15.31 -9.84 20.64
C SER A 122 14.05 -9.51 19.81
N SER A 123 13.42 -10.52 19.20
CA SER A 123 12.16 -10.43 18.43
C SER A 123 12.11 -9.44 17.24
N LYS A 124 13.26 -8.97 16.72
CA LYS A 124 13.32 -8.01 15.58
C LYS A 124 12.57 -8.53 14.35
N SER A 125 12.84 -9.76 13.94
CA SER A 125 12.18 -10.39 12.79
C SER A 125 10.71 -10.71 13.07
N THR A 126 10.35 -10.97 14.32
CA THR A 126 8.97 -11.18 14.75
C THR A 126 8.16 -9.89 14.60
N ILE A 127 8.72 -8.73 15.01
CA ILE A 127 8.11 -7.40 14.82
C ILE A 127 7.83 -7.16 13.33
N THR A 128 8.83 -7.33 12.47
CA THR A 128 8.65 -7.08 11.03
C THR A 128 7.64 -8.03 10.41
N ARG A 129 7.65 -9.32 10.78
CA ARG A 129 6.67 -10.29 10.30
C ARG A 129 5.25 -9.95 10.76
N LEU A 130 5.05 -9.53 12.01
CA LEU A 130 3.74 -9.07 12.49
C LEU A 130 3.26 -7.85 11.71
N LEU A 131 4.11 -6.85 11.48
CA LEU A 131 3.74 -5.66 10.70
C LEU A 131 3.31 -6.02 9.26
N LYS A 132 4.01 -6.95 8.61
CA LYS A 132 3.65 -7.43 7.27
C LYS A 132 2.30 -8.13 7.24
N LYS A 133 2.09 -9.13 8.11
CA LYS A 133 0.79 -9.82 8.27
C LYS A 133 -0.32 -8.81 8.57
N GLY A 134 -0.04 -7.85 9.46
CA GLY A 134 -0.97 -6.79 9.81
C GLY A 134 -1.39 -5.97 8.60
N LEU A 135 -0.45 -5.62 7.71
CA LEU A 135 -0.75 -4.83 6.51
C LEU A 135 -1.61 -5.60 5.51
N GLU A 136 -1.32 -6.89 5.30
CA GLU A 136 -2.12 -7.78 4.45
C GLU A 136 -3.56 -7.88 4.98
N GLU A 137 -3.74 -8.12 6.29
CA GLU A 137 -5.06 -8.21 6.92
C GLU A 137 -5.78 -6.86 6.94
N TYR A 138 -5.07 -5.76 7.20
CA TYR A 138 -5.65 -4.42 7.23
C TYR A 138 -6.13 -3.98 5.85
N ALA A 139 -5.37 -4.25 4.78
CA ALA A 139 -5.77 -3.94 3.41
C ALA A 139 -7.08 -4.63 2.97
N ARG A 140 -7.43 -5.77 3.60
CA ARG A 140 -8.68 -6.50 3.38
C ARG A 140 -9.87 -5.93 4.15
N LYS A 141 -9.66 -4.98 5.06
CA LYS A 141 -10.73 -4.32 5.81
C LYS A 141 -11.18 -3.03 5.11
N PRO A 142 -12.42 -2.56 5.34
CA PRO A 142 -12.88 -1.27 4.83
C PRO A 142 -12.00 -0.11 5.31
N GLU A 143 -11.54 -0.14 6.57
CA GLU A 143 -10.73 0.93 7.15
C GLU A 143 -9.32 0.95 6.56
N GLY A 144 -8.79 -0.18 6.09
CA GLY A 144 -7.47 -0.27 5.47
C GLY A 144 -7.49 -0.19 3.94
N ALA A 145 -8.61 0.26 3.38
CA ALA A 145 -8.80 0.46 1.95
C ALA A 145 -7.73 1.28 1.25
N LEU A 146 -7.31 0.80 0.08
CA LEU A 146 -6.45 1.51 -0.86
C LEU A 146 -6.74 1.06 -2.29
N TYR A 147 -6.49 1.95 -3.24
CA TYR A 147 -6.83 1.78 -4.64
C TYR A 147 -5.63 2.15 -5.50
N THR A 148 -5.59 1.56 -6.69
CA THR A 148 -4.67 1.89 -7.77
C THR A 148 -5.45 1.91 -9.06
N PHE A 149 -4.80 2.21 -10.18
CA PHE A 149 -5.47 2.25 -11.47
C PHE A 149 -4.71 1.49 -12.56
N ASP A 150 -5.45 1.16 -13.60
CA ASP A 150 -4.95 0.71 -14.89
C ASP A 150 -5.37 1.71 -15.98
N TRP A 151 -4.53 1.87 -16.99
CA TRP A 151 -4.89 2.53 -18.24
C TRP A 151 -5.58 1.56 -19.18
N VAL A 152 -6.70 1.95 -19.77
CA VAL A 152 -7.46 1.19 -20.77
C VAL A 152 -7.41 1.96 -22.08
N VAL A 153 -6.54 1.52 -22.99
CA VAL A 153 -6.25 2.20 -24.25
C VAL A 153 -6.32 1.17 -25.38
N ASP A 154 -7.06 1.49 -26.44
CA ASP A 154 -7.20 0.63 -27.63
C ASP A 154 -7.65 -0.82 -27.34
N GLY A 155 -8.39 -1.04 -26.25
CA GLY A 155 -8.85 -2.36 -25.79
C GLY A 155 -7.80 -3.13 -24.97
N GLU A 156 -6.61 -2.58 -24.78
CA GLU A 156 -5.56 -3.12 -23.93
C GLU A 156 -5.59 -2.50 -22.54
N THR A 157 -5.22 -3.29 -21.52
CA THR A 157 -5.07 -2.82 -20.14
C THR A 157 -3.58 -2.72 -19.81
N HIS A 158 -3.15 -1.55 -19.34
CA HIS A 158 -1.81 -1.29 -18.84
C HIS A 158 -1.89 -0.88 -17.37
N SER A 159 -1.57 -1.80 -16.47
CA SER A 159 -1.57 -1.53 -15.04
C SER A 159 -0.50 -0.50 -14.63
N SER A 160 -0.81 0.32 -13.62
CA SER A 160 0.20 1.12 -12.95
C SER A 160 1.21 0.18 -12.27
N MET A 161 2.43 0.14 -12.80
CA MET A 161 3.49 -0.78 -12.33
C MET A 161 3.87 -0.51 -10.87
N MET A 162 3.79 0.75 -10.43
CA MET A 162 4.12 1.15 -9.06
C MET A 162 2.88 1.17 -8.14
N ASN A 163 1.75 0.63 -8.59
CA ASN A 163 0.46 0.66 -7.90
C ASN A 163 0.12 2.05 -7.33
N GLU A 164 0.20 3.04 -8.22
CA GLU A 164 0.14 4.46 -7.88
C GLU A 164 -1.25 4.88 -7.39
N GLU A 165 -1.27 5.90 -6.54
CA GLU A 165 -2.50 6.46 -6.00
C GLU A 165 -3.27 7.21 -7.14
N PRO A 166 -4.57 6.95 -7.36
CA PRO A 166 -5.29 7.53 -8.50
C PRO A 166 -5.40 9.06 -8.51
N LEU A 167 -5.48 9.73 -7.35
CA LEU A 167 -5.52 11.20 -7.27
C LEU A 167 -4.24 11.85 -7.83
N LEU A 168 -3.16 11.11 -8.06
CA LEU A 168 -2.00 11.60 -8.82
C LEU A 168 -2.33 11.97 -10.28
N LEU A 169 -3.41 11.41 -10.85
CA LEU A 169 -3.93 11.76 -12.19
C LEU A 169 -4.58 13.15 -12.23
N VAL A 170 -4.90 13.75 -11.08
CA VAL A 170 -5.48 15.10 -11.02
C VAL A 170 -4.36 16.14 -11.18
N PRO A 171 -4.55 17.18 -12.02
CA PRO A 171 -3.59 18.25 -12.17
C PRO A 171 -3.18 18.87 -10.82
N PRO A 172 -1.89 19.21 -10.59
CA PRO A 172 -1.37 19.58 -9.27
C PRO A 172 -2.14 20.70 -8.55
N ALA A 173 -2.58 21.73 -9.29
CA ALA A 173 -3.34 22.84 -8.74
C ALA A 173 -4.73 22.43 -8.23
N ALA A 174 -5.40 21.51 -8.94
CA ALA A 174 -6.68 20.97 -8.52
C ALA A 174 -6.51 19.94 -7.40
N ARG A 175 -5.49 19.07 -7.48
CA ARG A 175 -5.12 18.08 -6.46
C ARG A 175 -4.91 18.74 -5.09
N THR A 176 -4.23 19.89 -5.07
CA THR A 176 -4.02 20.67 -3.84
C THR A 176 -5.34 21.09 -3.19
N LYS A 177 -6.27 21.65 -3.98
CA LYS A 177 -7.60 22.08 -3.48
C LYS A 177 -8.44 20.90 -3.00
N ILE A 178 -8.38 19.76 -3.70
CA ILE A 178 -9.06 18.53 -3.28
C ILE A 178 -8.49 18.07 -1.93
N LEU A 179 -7.16 17.97 -1.80
CA LEU A 179 -6.52 17.57 -0.55
C LEU A 179 -6.85 18.52 0.63
N GLU A 180 -6.94 19.82 0.39
CA GLU A 180 -7.39 20.78 1.42
C GLU A 180 -8.80 20.44 1.90
N ARG A 181 -9.76 20.29 0.97
CA ARG A 181 -11.14 19.91 1.28
C ARG A 181 -11.25 18.57 2.01
N LEU A 182 -10.47 17.57 1.60
CA LEU A 182 -10.42 16.27 2.25
C LEU A 182 -9.88 16.37 3.68
N ASN A 183 -8.82 17.17 3.88
CA ASN A 183 -8.23 17.42 5.19
C ASN A 183 -9.19 18.15 6.14
N ASP A 184 -10.08 19.00 5.65
CA ASP A 184 -11.08 19.70 6.49
C ASP A 184 -12.12 18.72 7.08
N LYS A 185 -12.39 17.61 6.39
CA LYS A 185 -13.29 16.54 6.85
C LYS A 185 -12.58 15.47 7.68
N LEU A 186 -11.25 15.40 7.58
CA LEU A 186 -10.43 14.33 8.13
C LEU A 186 -10.42 14.37 9.67
N ARG A 187 -10.69 13.22 10.29
CA ARG A 187 -10.67 13.07 11.76
C ARG A 187 -9.37 12.47 12.32
N ALA A 188 -8.37 12.26 11.47
CA ALA A 188 -7.06 11.78 11.88
C ALA A 188 -6.25 12.90 12.54
N SER A 189 -5.23 12.54 13.32
CA SER A 189 -4.35 13.52 13.99
C SER A 189 -3.37 14.21 13.05
N TYR A 190 -3.23 13.70 11.82
CA TYR A 190 -2.28 14.17 10.80
C TYR A 190 -3.04 14.65 9.55
N ARG A 191 -2.32 15.28 8.61
CA ARG A 191 -2.88 15.68 7.31
C ARG A 191 -2.50 14.70 6.20
N LEU A 192 -3.43 14.50 5.27
CA LEU A 192 -3.19 13.80 4.02
C LEU A 192 -2.34 14.69 3.10
N LYS A 193 -1.32 14.07 2.49
CA LYS A 193 -0.36 14.73 1.60
C LYS A 193 0.05 13.76 0.51
N LEU A 194 0.12 14.24 -0.73
CA LEU A 194 0.59 13.49 -1.89
C LEU A 194 1.73 14.26 -2.56
N ASP A 195 2.93 14.10 -2.02
CA ASP A 195 4.18 14.66 -2.56
C ASP A 195 4.85 13.69 -3.55
N PHE A 196 4.04 13.04 -4.37
CA PHE A 196 4.49 12.07 -5.36
C PHE A 196 4.03 12.51 -6.74
N GLU A 197 4.73 12.02 -7.76
CA GLU A 197 4.42 12.26 -9.15
C GLU A 197 4.17 10.93 -9.84
N LEU A 198 3.48 10.99 -10.99
CA LEU A 198 3.27 9.80 -11.81
C LEU A 198 4.61 9.20 -12.24
N SER A 199 4.66 7.86 -12.20
CA SER A 199 5.73 7.02 -12.73
C SER A 199 5.96 7.33 -14.21
N PRO A 200 7.16 7.07 -14.75
CA PRO A 200 7.45 7.36 -16.16
C PRO A 200 6.46 6.72 -17.14
N ILE A 201 5.98 5.50 -16.86
CA ILE A 201 5.00 4.81 -17.71
C ILE A 201 3.62 5.47 -17.61
N SER A 202 3.13 5.75 -16.40
CA SER A 202 1.84 6.40 -16.23
C SER A 202 1.84 7.82 -16.78
N ARG A 203 2.96 8.53 -16.65
CA ARG A 203 3.16 9.85 -17.25
C ARG A 203 3.13 9.79 -18.77
N TYR A 204 3.77 8.80 -19.39
CA TYR A 204 3.71 8.59 -20.84
C TYR A 204 2.26 8.45 -21.32
N TRP A 205 1.47 7.59 -20.68
CA TRP A 205 0.05 7.41 -21.04
C TRP A 205 -0.76 8.68 -20.84
N TYR A 206 -0.58 9.34 -19.69
CA TYR A 206 -1.23 10.61 -19.38
C TYR A 206 -0.93 11.67 -20.45
N GLU A 207 0.34 11.88 -20.80
CA GLU A 207 0.76 12.88 -21.78
C GLU A 207 0.27 12.56 -23.21
N ARG A 208 0.36 11.29 -23.62
CA ARG A 208 -0.16 10.83 -24.91
C ARG A 208 -1.67 11.12 -25.03
N LEU A 209 -2.45 10.70 -24.04
CA LEU A 209 -3.90 10.87 -24.04
C LEU A 209 -4.31 12.35 -23.94
N MET A 210 -3.56 13.16 -23.18
CA MET A 210 -3.76 14.61 -23.16
C MET A 210 -3.55 15.23 -24.54
N GLN A 211 -2.57 14.77 -25.32
CA GLN A 211 -2.36 15.25 -26.69
C GLN A 211 -3.47 14.79 -27.65
N GLU A 212 -3.84 13.50 -27.58
CA GLU A 212 -4.91 12.92 -28.41
C GLU A 212 -6.27 13.59 -28.19
N HIS A 213 -6.58 13.97 -26.95
CA HIS A 213 -7.82 14.62 -26.58
C HIS A 213 -7.72 16.16 -26.51
N GLU A 214 -6.69 16.75 -27.11
CA GLU A 214 -6.51 18.21 -27.22
C GLU A 214 -6.53 18.95 -25.85
N GLY A 215 -6.06 18.29 -24.80
CA GLY A 215 -6.00 18.81 -23.43
C GLY A 215 -7.24 18.57 -22.58
N ASP A 216 -8.22 17.82 -23.08
CA ASP A 216 -9.44 17.47 -22.34
C ASP A 216 -9.16 16.36 -21.31
N TRP A 217 -8.87 16.77 -20.07
CA TRP A 217 -8.57 15.86 -18.96
C TRP A 217 -9.74 14.93 -18.62
N GLU A 218 -11.00 15.36 -18.80
CA GLU A 218 -12.16 14.52 -18.51
C GLU A 218 -12.21 13.31 -19.45
N LYS A 219 -11.81 13.47 -20.72
CA LYS A 219 -11.63 12.35 -21.64
C LYS A 219 -10.45 11.47 -21.26
N VAL A 220 -9.35 12.05 -20.77
CA VAL A 220 -8.18 11.26 -20.33
C VAL A 220 -8.55 10.30 -19.19
N VAL A 221 -9.29 10.75 -18.17
CA VAL A 221 -9.67 9.88 -17.06
C VAL A 221 -10.71 8.82 -17.42
N GLN A 222 -11.38 8.92 -18.57
CA GLN A 222 -12.23 7.84 -19.08
C GLN A 222 -11.41 6.63 -19.53
N HIS A 223 -10.12 6.80 -19.83
CA HIS A 223 -9.17 5.71 -20.07
C HIS A 223 -8.64 5.09 -18.77
N VAL A 224 -9.18 5.46 -17.61
CA VAL A 224 -8.68 4.98 -16.32
C VAL A 224 -9.72 4.06 -15.69
N ARG A 225 -9.30 2.83 -15.39
CA ARG A 225 -10.05 1.90 -14.54
C ARG A 225 -9.38 1.87 -13.18
N VAL A 226 -10.08 2.33 -12.14
CA VAL A 226 -9.60 2.24 -10.76
C VAL A 226 -10.00 0.88 -10.21
N ARG A 227 -9.09 0.26 -9.46
CA ARG A 227 -9.31 -1.05 -8.84
C ARG A 227 -8.85 -1.07 -7.39
N ARG A 228 -9.47 -1.92 -6.60
CA ARG A 228 -9.03 -2.23 -5.24
C ARG A 228 -7.62 -2.82 -5.27
N LEU A 229 -6.74 -2.34 -4.40
CA LEU A 229 -5.41 -2.90 -4.23
C LEU A 229 -5.35 -3.67 -2.91
N LEU A 230 -4.94 -4.94 -2.98
CA LEU A 230 -4.64 -5.75 -1.82
C LEU A 230 -3.13 -5.83 -1.64
N ILE A 231 -2.69 -5.83 -0.38
CA ILE A 231 -1.29 -6.03 -0.04
C ILE A 231 -1.04 -7.54 0.09
N SER A 232 0.07 -8.02 -0.47
CA SER A 232 0.49 -9.42 -0.43
C SER A 232 2.01 -9.47 -0.33
N GLU A 233 2.55 -10.03 0.76
CA GLU A 233 4.00 -10.28 0.86
C GLU A 233 4.41 -11.37 -0.15
N LYS A 234 3.57 -12.40 -0.30
CA LYS A 234 3.85 -13.56 -1.16
C LYS A 234 3.93 -13.17 -2.63
N ASP A 235 3.02 -12.31 -3.07
CA ASP A 235 2.94 -11.86 -4.47
C ASP A 235 3.71 -10.56 -4.69
N ARG A 236 4.42 -10.06 -3.66
CA ARG A 236 5.21 -8.81 -3.68
C ARG A 236 4.38 -7.59 -4.10
N ILE A 237 3.20 -7.45 -3.52
CA ILE A 237 2.30 -6.31 -3.77
C ILE A 237 2.30 -5.45 -2.51
N GLY A 238 2.96 -4.30 -2.57
CA GLY A 238 3.03 -3.32 -1.48
C GLY A 238 3.96 -3.70 -0.32
N ILE A 239 4.52 -4.91 -0.30
CA ILE A 239 5.55 -5.36 0.65
C ILE A 239 6.69 -6.04 -0.13
N GLY A 240 7.86 -5.42 -0.08
CA GLY A 240 9.12 -6.01 -0.51
C GLY A 240 9.90 -6.63 0.65
N THR A 241 10.58 -7.76 0.41
CA THR A 241 11.57 -8.35 1.32
C THR A 241 12.89 -8.61 0.63
N PHE A 242 13.84 -7.72 0.91
CA PHE A 242 15.21 -7.88 0.46
C PHE A 242 16.09 -8.56 1.51
N GLN A 243 16.78 -9.63 1.12
CA GLN A 243 17.81 -10.26 1.96
C GLN A 243 19.18 -9.72 1.59
N PRO A 244 19.95 -9.16 2.54
CA PRO A 244 21.31 -8.70 2.25
C PRO A 244 22.17 -9.89 1.81
N LYS A 245 22.77 -9.78 0.63
CA LYS A 245 23.77 -10.70 0.09
C LYS A 245 25.12 -9.98 0.05
N ASP A 246 26.20 -10.72 -0.18
CA ASP A 246 27.50 -10.10 -0.46
C ASP A 246 27.40 -9.20 -1.70
N GLU A 247 28.02 -8.02 -1.65
CA GLU A 247 27.99 -6.99 -2.71
C GLU A 247 28.32 -7.55 -4.11
N LYS A 248 29.23 -8.53 -4.18
CA LYS A 248 29.63 -9.18 -5.45
C LYS A 248 28.56 -10.08 -6.05
N ASN A 249 27.64 -10.57 -5.23
CA ASN A 249 26.59 -11.52 -5.61
C ASN A 249 25.19 -10.90 -5.47
N GLN A 250 25.13 -9.59 -5.23
CA GLN A 250 23.91 -8.84 -5.09
C GLN A 250 23.60 -8.14 -6.40
N ASP A 251 22.46 -8.47 -6.99
CA ASP A 251 21.95 -7.76 -8.15
C ASP A 251 21.15 -6.54 -7.68
N SER A 252 21.61 -5.34 -8.00
CA SER A 252 20.93 -4.10 -7.62
C SER A 252 19.58 -3.93 -8.33
N THR A 253 19.38 -4.62 -9.46
CA THR A 253 18.12 -4.58 -10.21
C THR A 253 16.96 -5.18 -9.42
N GLU A 254 17.23 -6.06 -8.43
CA GLU A 254 16.20 -6.58 -7.50
C GLU A 254 15.48 -5.46 -6.72
N LEU A 255 16.08 -4.26 -6.59
CA LEU A 255 15.50 -3.10 -5.90
C LEU A 255 15.09 -1.97 -6.84
N THR A 256 15.78 -1.80 -7.97
CA THR A 256 15.55 -0.67 -8.89
C THR A 256 14.73 -1.04 -10.11
N GLY A 257 14.55 -2.34 -10.38
CA GLY A 257 14.07 -2.88 -11.64
C GLY A 257 15.14 -2.99 -12.70
N ASP A 258 14.77 -3.55 -13.87
CA ASP A 258 15.67 -3.76 -15.01
C ASP A 258 15.00 -3.48 -16.38
N LEU A 259 15.83 -3.31 -17.41
CA LEU A 259 15.40 -3.17 -18.79
C LEU A 259 14.80 -4.47 -19.34
N ASN A 260 13.65 -4.34 -19.98
CA ASN A 260 12.97 -5.43 -20.66
C ASN A 260 13.39 -5.49 -22.14
N TYR A 261 14.42 -6.29 -22.42
CA TYR A 261 14.96 -6.46 -23.77
C TYR A 261 13.94 -6.87 -24.84
N ARG A 262 12.86 -7.59 -24.46
CA ARG A 262 11.79 -7.95 -25.41
C ARG A 262 11.00 -6.71 -25.82
N LYS A 263 10.61 -5.88 -24.85
CA LYS A 263 9.92 -4.61 -25.13
C LYS A 263 10.82 -3.64 -25.89
N ILE A 264 12.13 -3.62 -25.65
CA ILE A 264 13.06 -2.80 -26.44
C ILE A 264 13.02 -3.20 -27.93
N ALA A 265 12.94 -4.51 -28.24
CA ALA A 265 12.85 -4.97 -29.62
C ALA A 265 11.55 -4.53 -30.31
N GLU A 266 10.45 -4.39 -29.55
CA GLU A 266 9.15 -3.91 -30.05
C GLU A 266 9.08 -2.39 -30.17
N LEU A 267 9.65 -1.67 -29.18
CA LEU A 267 9.58 -0.21 -29.06
C LEU A 267 10.70 0.52 -29.79
N GLY A 268 11.79 -0.18 -30.12
CA GLY A 268 12.92 0.33 -30.90
C GLY A 268 13.92 1.19 -30.13
N THR A 269 13.74 1.40 -28.82
CA THR A 269 14.69 2.14 -27.97
C THR A 269 14.63 1.70 -26.51
N ASP A 270 15.78 1.76 -25.83
CA ASP A 270 15.97 1.53 -24.39
C ASP A 270 15.57 2.75 -23.53
N SER A 271 15.41 3.92 -24.15
CA SER A 271 15.00 5.16 -23.47
C SER A 271 13.49 5.28 -23.26
N ASP A 272 12.69 4.41 -23.89
CA ASP A 272 11.23 4.41 -23.71
C ASP A 272 10.88 3.88 -22.31
N PRO A 273 10.14 4.64 -21.49
CA PRO A 273 9.83 4.24 -20.12
C PRO A 273 9.05 2.91 -20.04
N ARG A 274 8.32 2.53 -21.10
CA ARG A 274 7.59 1.26 -21.16
C ARG A 274 8.50 0.05 -21.29
N ALA A 275 9.74 0.26 -21.74
CA ALA A 275 10.76 -0.78 -21.86
C ALA A 275 11.43 -1.13 -20.52
N PHE A 276 11.09 -0.45 -19.42
CA PHE A 276 11.62 -0.75 -18.09
C PHE A 276 10.62 -1.59 -17.28
N ASN A 277 11.09 -2.66 -16.65
CA ASN A 277 10.34 -3.36 -15.63
C ASN A 277 10.59 -2.66 -14.30
N PHE A 278 9.52 -2.19 -13.66
CA PHE A 278 9.56 -1.72 -12.27
C PHE A 278 9.23 -2.91 -11.35
N ASP A 279 10.05 -3.96 -11.44
CA ASP A 279 9.99 -5.17 -10.62
C ASP A 279 10.90 -5.09 -9.38
N GLY A 280 11.58 -3.95 -9.20
CA GLY A 280 12.07 -3.54 -7.88
C GLY A 280 10.88 -3.46 -6.93
N GLU A 281 10.86 -4.35 -5.94
CA GLU A 281 9.68 -4.71 -5.12
C GLU A 281 8.66 -3.61 -4.80
#